data_AF-A0AAJ4IFX5-F1
#
_entry.id   AF-A0AAJ4IFX5-F1
#
_cell.length_a   1.000
_cell.length_b   1.000
_cell.length_c   1.000
_cell.angle_alpha   90.00
_cell.angle_beta   90.00
_cell.angle_gamma   90.00
#
_symmetry.space_group_name_H-M   'P 1'
#
loop_
_entity.id
_entity.type
_entity.pdbx_description
1 polymer ?
#
loop_
_entity_poly.entity_id
_entity_poly.type
_entity_poly.pdbx_seq_one_letter_code
_entity_poly.pdbx_strand_id
1 'polypeptide(L)'
;MISAIKFQRCFSNWMKDCHEVTKGDVVAIGGKTILGTYNKDKRCGSIHMVTAFSAANQIVLGQVKMADKIMRVSTEIRLLSKAGR
;
A
#
# COMPACT_ATOMS: atom_id res chain seq x y z
N MET A 1 11.13 -18.82 17.87
CA MET A 1 11.19 -18.54 16.41
C MET A 1 10.07 -19.34 15.75
N ILE A 2 9.13 -18.69 15.05
CA ILE A 2 8.04 -19.40 14.37
C ILE A 2 8.59 -20.06 13.10
N SER A 3 8.17 -21.28 12.77
CA SER A 3 8.57 -21.90 11.49
C SER A 3 7.77 -21.30 10.33
N ALA A 4 8.35 -21.27 9.13
CA ALA A 4 7.69 -20.73 7.94
C ALA A 4 6.31 -21.36 7.69
N ILE A 5 6.18 -22.67 7.91
CA ILE A 5 4.92 -23.42 7.75
C ILE A 5 3.87 -22.97 8.78
N LYS A 6 4.27 -22.76 10.03
CA LYS A 6 3.36 -22.27 11.08
C LYS A 6 2.92 -20.83 10.79
N PHE A 7 3.85 -19.97 10.35
CA PHE A 7 3.52 -18.60 9.94
C PHE A 7 2.51 -18.58 8.80
N GLN A 8 2.76 -19.36 7.73
CA GLN A 8 1.86 -19.44 6.57
C GLN A 8 0.45 -19.83 7.00
N ARG A 9 0.32 -20.86 7.85
CA ARG A 9 -0.99 -21.33 8.32
C ARG A 9 -1.71 -20.25 9.15
N CYS A 10 -1.02 -19.61 10.08
CA CYS A 10 -1.58 -18.53 10.89
C CYS A 10 -2.00 -17.34 10.03
N PHE A 11 -1.13 -16.92 9.09
CA PHE A 11 -1.39 -15.81 8.19
C PHE A 11 -2.58 -16.09 7.27
N SER A 12 -2.66 -17.28 6.66
CA SER A 12 -3.79 -17.64 5.80
C SER A 12 -5.11 -17.70 6.57
N ASN A 13 -5.12 -18.21 7.80
CA ASN A 13 -6.33 -18.20 8.62
C ASN A 13 -6.76 -16.77 8.96
N TRP A 14 -5.83 -15.93 9.42
CA TRP A 14 -6.12 -14.53 9.72
C TRP A 14 -6.65 -13.77 8.50
N MET A 15 -6.09 -14.01 7.30
CA MET A 15 -6.58 -13.38 6.08
C MET A 15 -7.98 -13.85 5.67
N LYS A 16 -8.38 -15.09 6.00
CA LYS A 16 -9.76 -15.56 5.80
C LYS A 16 -10.73 -14.82 6.72
N ASP A 17 -10.39 -14.71 8.01
CA ASP A 17 -11.20 -13.98 8.97
C ASP A 17 -11.37 -12.51 8.55
N CYS A 18 -10.29 -11.87 8.10
CA CYS A 18 -10.34 -10.53 7.53
C CYS A 18 -11.28 -10.44 6.32
N HIS A 19 -11.20 -11.41 5.40
CA HIS A 19 -12.05 -11.45 4.21
C HIS A 19 -13.54 -11.57 4.56
N GLU A 20 -13.90 -12.39 5.55
CA GLU A 20 -15.29 -12.51 6.03
C GLU A 20 -15.79 -11.20 6.63
N VAL A 21 -15.00 -10.57 7.51
CA VAL A 21 -15.36 -9.30 8.18
C VAL A 21 -15.52 -8.17 7.17
N THR A 22 -14.66 -8.09 6.15
CA THR A 22 -14.73 -7.03 5.12
C THR A 22 -15.62 -7.38 3.94
N LYS A 23 -16.24 -8.57 3.91
CA LYS A 23 -16.99 -9.10 2.75
C LYS A 23 -16.17 -9.07 1.45
N GLY A 24 -14.86 -9.31 1.57
CA GLY A 24 -13.92 -9.22 0.46
C GLY A 24 -13.54 -7.81 0.01
N ASP A 25 -14.11 -6.77 0.62
CA ASP A 25 -13.86 -5.38 0.25
C ASP A 25 -12.64 -4.82 1.00
N VAL A 26 -11.46 -5.14 0.49
CA VAL A 26 -10.17 -4.74 1.06
C VAL A 26 -9.47 -3.73 0.15
N VAL A 27 -9.09 -2.59 0.72
CA VAL A 27 -8.23 -1.61 0.05
C VAL A 27 -6.81 -1.73 0.57
N ALA A 28 -5.91 -2.24 -0.27
CA ALA A 28 -4.49 -2.31 0.03
C ALA A 28 -3.85 -0.94 -0.15
N ILE A 29 -3.19 -0.43 0.89
CA ILE A 29 -2.39 0.79 0.82
C ILE A 29 -0.92 0.41 0.91
N GLY A 30 -0.13 0.77 -0.10
CA GLY A 30 1.27 0.37 -0.17
C GLY A 30 2.16 1.40 -0.85
N GLY A 31 3.41 1.47 -0.40
CA GLY A 31 4.45 2.30 -1.00
C GLY A 31 5.21 1.58 -2.10
N LYS A 32 5.39 2.22 -3.26
CA LYS A 32 6.27 1.77 -4.36
C LYS A 32 7.32 2.85 -4.62
N THR A 33 8.56 2.44 -4.83
CA THR A 33 9.63 3.32 -5.35
C THR A 33 9.81 3.01 -6.83
N ILE A 34 9.61 4.02 -7.67
CA ILE A 34 9.78 3.88 -9.11
C ILE A 34 11.25 4.11 -9.44
N LEU A 35 11.99 3.03 -9.64
CA LEU A 35 13.39 3.06 -10.06
C LEU A 35 13.52 3.57 -11.50
N GLY A 36 14.66 4.17 -11.85
CA GLY A 36 14.90 4.73 -13.18
C GLY A 36 14.26 6.10 -13.45
N THR A 37 13.53 6.68 -12.50
CA THR A 37 12.92 8.03 -12.63
C THR A 37 13.85 9.18 -12.22
N TYR A 38 15.13 8.88 -12.00
CA TYR A 38 16.10 9.89 -11.58
C TYR A 38 16.23 10.98 -12.65
N ASN A 39 15.94 12.22 -12.26
CA ASN A 39 16.06 13.37 -13.16
C ASN A 39 17.36 14.10 -12.84
N LYS A 40 18.34 14.00 -13.75
CA LYS A 40 19.66 14.63 -13.63
C LYS A 40 19.58 16.15 -13.61
N ASP A 41 18.76 16.74 -14.48
CA ASP A 41 18.64 18.19 -14.63
C ASP A 41 18.04 18.84 -13.38
N LYS A 42 17.13 18.14 -12.70
CA LYS A 42 16.46 18.59 -11.48
C LYS A 42 17.11 18.08 -10.19
N ARG A 43 18.19 17.30 -10.27
CA ARG A 43 18.81 16.57 -9.15
C ARG A 43 17.78 15.86 -8.25
N CYS A 44 16.69 15.38 -8.85
CA CYS A 44 15.60 14.74 -8.11
C CYS A 44 15.81 13.23 -8.09
N GLY A 45 15.82 12.67 -6.87
CA GLY A 45 15.88 11.23 -6.60
C GLY A 45 14.73 10.43 -7.21
N SER A 46 14.73 9.12 -6.97
CA SER A 46 13.65 8.24 -7.41
C SER A 46 12.30 8.67 -6.83
N ILE A 47 11.24 8.53 -7.62
CA ILE A 47 9.89 8.87 -7.20
C ILE A 47 9.39 7.82 -6.21
N HIS A 48 9.09 8.26 -5.00
CA HIS A 48 8.34 7.47 -4.02
C HIS A 48 6.85 7.74 -4.20
N MET A 49 6.04 6.68 -4.19
CA MET A 49 4.60 6.77 -4.40
C MET A 49 3.87 5.87 -3.41
N VAL A 50 2.71 6.29 -2.91
CA VAL A 50 1.78 5.42 -2.18
C VAL A 50 0.53 5.25 -3.04
N THR A 51 0.07 4.02 -3.15
CA THR A 51 -1.08 3.60 -3.94
C THR A 51 -2.13 2.98 -3.03
N ALA A 52 -3.40 3.34 -3.24
CA ALA A 52 -4.56 2.64 -2.70
C ALA A 52 -5.18 1.78 -3.82
N PHE A 53 -5.27 0.47 -3.60
CA PHE A 53 -5.78 -0.51 -4.57
C PHE A 53 -6.96 -1.28 -3.98
N SER A 54 -8.10 -1.28 -4.66
CA SER A 54 -9.26 -2.09 -4.28
C SER A 54 -9.10 -3.51 -4.82
N ALA A 55 -8.98 -4.48 -3.91
CA ALA A 55 -8.91 -5.89 -4.28
C ALA A 55 -10.23 -6.40 -4.86
N ALA A 56 -11.37 -5.91 -4.36
CA ALA A 56 -12.69 -6.31 -4.87
C ALA A 56 -12.89 -5.88 -6.33
N ASN A 57 -12.50 -4.64 -6.66
CA ASN A 57 -12.74 -4.05 -7.97
C ASN A 57 -11.55 -4.18 -8.93
N GLN A 58 -10.40 -4.68 -8.46
CA GLN A 58 -9.15 -4.79 -9.23
C GLN A 58 -8.68 -3.45 -9.83
N ILE A 59 -8.98 -2.33 -9.15
CA ILE A 59 -8.63 -0.97 -9.61
C ILE A 59 -7.76 -0.22 -8.60
N VAL A 60 -6.95 0.70 -9.12
CA VAL A 60 -6.26 1.70 -8.32
C VAL A 60 -7.22 2.86 -8.04
N LEU A 61 -7.54 3.06 -6.76
CA LEU A 61 -8.44 4.13 -6.32
C LEU A 61 -7.73 5.49 -6.23
N GLY A 62 -6.42 5.47 -5.97
CA GLY A 62 -5.65 6.70 -5.86
C GLY A 62 -4.16 6.47 -5.69
N GLN A 63 -3.38 7.45 -6.14
CA GLN A 63 -1.93 7.46 -6.02
C GLN A 63 -1.43 8.84 -5.61
N VAL A 64 -0.47 8.88 -4.70
CA VAL A 64 0.16 10.13 -4.25
C VAL A 64 1.68 9.97 -4.31
N LYS A 65 2.33 10.91 -5.00
CA LYS A 65 3.78 11.07 -5.00
C LYS A 65 4.24 11.64 -3.65
N MET A 66 5.29 11.05 -3.09
CA MET A 66 5.99 11.55 -1.90
C MET A 66 7.23 12.33 -2.27
N ALA A 67 7.55 13.29 -1.42
CA ALA A 67 8.86 13.93 -1.43
C ALA A 67 9.95 13.00 -0.88
N ASP A 68 9.64 12.21 0.15
CA ASP A 68 10.58 11.30 0.82
C ASP A 68 9.86 10.02 1.29
N LYS A 69 10.60 8.90 1.31
CA LYS A 69 10.16 7.59 1.83
C LYS A 69 9.76 7.65 3.31
N ILE A 70 10.38 8.52 4.12
CA ILE A 70 10.08 8.62 5.56
C ILE A 70 8.67 9.16 5.86
N MET A 71 8.06 9.90 4.93
CA MET A 71 6.73 10.52 5.10
C MET A 71 5.56 9.57 4.78
N ARG A 72 5.83 8.26 4.71
CA ARG A 72 4.85 7.25 4.26
C ARG A 72 3.57 7.26 5.09
N VAL A 73 3.69 7.19 6.42
CA VAL A 73 2.54 7.13 7.35
C VAL A 73 1.63 8.35 7.19
N SER A 74 2.19 9.56 7.15
CA SER A 74 1.43 10.79 6.96
C SER A 74 0.59 10.77 5.68
N THR A 75 1.08 10.09 4.65
CA THR A 75 0.39 10.07 3.36
C THR A 75 -0.59 8.91 3.22
N GLU A 76 -0.32 7.78 3.87
CA GLU A 76 -1.31 6.72 4.08
C GLU A 76 -2.55 7.29 4.81
N ILE A 77 -2.35 8.06 5.88
CA ILE A 77 -3.42 8.79 6.59
C ILE A 77 -4.16 9.75 5.64
N ARG A 78 -3.43 10.50 4.82
CA ARG A 78 -4.05 11.45 3.87
C ARG A 78 -4.88 10.74 2.80
N LEU A 79 -4.45 9.57 2.32
CA LEU A 79 -5.23 8.76 1.38
C LEU A 79 -6.52 8.23 2.03
N LEU A 80 -6.44 7.75 3.26
CA LEU A 80 -7.62 7.31 4.01
C LEU A 80 -8.62 8.45 4.22
N SER A 81 -8.14 9.67 4.54
CA SER A 81 -9.01 10.85 4.72
C SER A 81 -9.75 11.30 3.44
N LYS A 82 -9.30 10.85 2.27
CA LYS A 82 -9.91 11.14 0.97
C LYS A 82 -10.87 10.06 0.50
N ALA A 83 -10.69 8.81 0.94
CA ALA A 83 -11.52 7.68 0.54
C ALA A 83 -12.90 7.67 1.23
N GLY A 84 -13.04 8.37 2.37
CA GLY A 84 -14.31 8.50 3.10
C GLY A 84 -15.16 9.71 2.73
N ARG A 85 -14.95 10.31 1.56
CA ARG A 85 -15.74 11.41 1.00
C ARG A 85 -16.36 11.03 -0.32
#